data_AF-A0ABD6BN63-F1
#
_entry.id   AF-A0ABD6BN63-F1
#
_cell.length_a   1.000
_cell.length_b   1.000
_cell.length_c   1.000
_cell.angle_alpha   90.00
_cell.angle_beta   90.00
_cell.angle_gamma   90.00
#
_symmetry.space_group_name_H-M   'P 1'
#
loop_
_entity.id
_entity.type
_entity.pdbx_description
1 polymer ?
#
loop_
_entity_poly.entity_id
_entity_poly.type
_entity_poly.pdbx_seq_one_letter_code
_entity_poly.pdbx_strand_id
1 'polypeptide(L)'
;MYFCDDCGSMITPQNGSGECGTCGAEYEIEGVESESLESETDEDRGLADGGKTMKTELETLPTTKSGNIPKSEAMDWLENRDRPSGAEMRRATIEKPSGFKGSTYPTDISNIRVTGDPQFIETIAGLFRWIVDMEDYSRRVEINLKETEDRETGEKTGNYALYLSVAERG
;
A
#
# COMPACT_ATOMS: atom_id res chain seq x y z
N MET A 1 -20.96 9.09 1.68
CA MET A 1 -20.77 8.10 0.59
C MET A 1 -20.75 6.74 1.25
N TYR A 2 -21.51 5.76 0.75
CA TYR A 2 -21.65 4.46 1.41
C TYR A 2 -20.86 3.39 0.64
N PHE A 3 -20.28 2.43 1.34
CA PHE A 3 -19.48 1.35 0.77
C PHE A 3 -19.96 0.00 1.31
N CYS A 4 -19.81 -1.05 0.52
CA CYS A 4 -20.18 -2.40 0.93
C CYS A 4 -19.13 -2.98 1.87
N ASP A 5 -19.55 -3.42 3.06
CA ASP A 5 -18.66 -3.99 4.07
C ASP A 5 -18.05 -5.34 3.65
N ASP A 6 -18.69 -6.07 2.74
CA ASP A 6 -18.18 -7.36 2.26
C ASP A 6 -17.16 -7.23 1.11
N CYS A 7 -17.33 -6.26 0.20
CA CYS A 7 -16.51 -6.18 -1.02
C CYS A 7 -15.88 -4.82 -1.31
N GLY A 8 -16.15 -3.79 -0.50
CA GLY A 8 -15.56 -2.45 -0.63
C GLY A 8 -16.07 -1.62 -1.82
N SER A 9 -17.04 -2.12 -2.59
CA SER A 9 -17.62 -1.39 -3.72
C SER A 9 -18.47 -0.20 -3.24
N MET A 10 -18.53 0.86 -4.05
CA MET A 10 -19.35 2.03 -3.76
C MET A 10 -20.83 1.69 -3.86
N ILE A 11 -21.60 2.04 -2.83
CA ILE A 11 -23.04 1.88 -2.75
C ILE A 11 -23.70 3.24 -2.98
N THR A 12 -24.69 3.25 -3.87
CA THR A 12 -25.60 4.40 -4.02
C THR A 12 -26.77 4.18 -3.07
N PRO A 13 -26.96 5.01 -2.03
CA PRO A 13 -27.96 4.75 -1.00
C PRO A 13 -29.37 4.77 -1.60
N GLN A 14 -30.13 3.70 -1.40
CA GLN A 14 -31.58 3.68 -1.52
C GLN A 14 -32.17 3.53 -0.12
N ASN A 15 -33.24 4.28 0.17
CA ASN A 15 -33.94 4.42 1.46
C ASN A 15 -33.66 3.33 2.52
N GLY A 16 -32.65 3.54 3.38
CA GLY A 16 -32.45 2.81 4.64
C GLY A 16 -31.86 1.39 4.54
N SER A 17 -32.06 0.67 3.44
CA SER A 17 -31.44 -0.65 3.22
C SER A 17 -31.45 -1.07 1.75
N GLY A 18 -30.57 -1.98 1.36
CA GLY A 18 -30.50 -2.51 -0.01
C GLY A 18 -29.46 -3.61 -0.19
N GLU A 19 -29.22 -4.00 -1.44
CA GLU A 19 -28.22 -5.00 -1.81
C GLU A 19 -27.06 -4.37 -2.61
N CYS A 20 -25.84 -4.82 -2.36
CA CYS A 20 -24.67 -4.41 -3.10
C CYS A 20 -24.73 -4.97 -4.54
N GLY A 21 -24.77 -4.08 -5.55
CA GLY A 21 -24.79 -4.49 -6.96
C GLY A 21 -23.56 -5.27 -7.45
N THR A 22 -22.48 -5.34 -6.66
CA THR A 22 -21.24 -6.06 -7.02
C THR A 22 -21.17 -7.45 -6.42
N CYS A 23 -21.54 -7.62 -5.14
CA CYS A 23 -21.40 -8.90 -4.45
C CYS A 23 -22.71 -9.48 -3.89
N GLY A 24 -23.82 -8.76 -4.01
CA GLY A 24 -25.15 -9.18 -3.53
C GLY A 24 -25.32 -9.13 -2.00
N ALA A 25 -24.37 -8.55 -1.27
CA ALA A 25 -24.49 -8.40 0.18
C ALA A 25 -25.58 -7.39 0.55
N GLU A 26 -26.45 -7.75 1.49
CA GLU A 26 -27.43 -6.83 2.08
C GLU A 26 -26.72 -5.80 2.97
N TYR A 27 -27.19 -4.55 2.94
CA TYR A 27 -26.70 -3.45 3.77
C TYR A 27 -27.88 -2.66 4.35
N GLU A 28 -27.69 -2.10 5.55
CA GLU A 28 -28.61 -1.14 6.17
C GLU A 28 -27.84 0.15 6.49
N ILE A 29 -28.44 1.31 6.25
CA ILE A 29 -27.85 2.63 6.50
C ILE A 29 -28.61 3.28 7.64
N GLU A 30 -28.01 3.29 8.84
CA GLU A 30 -28.52 4.04 9.97
C GLU A 30 -28.22 5.55 9.79
N GLY A 31 -29.23 6.39 10.05
CA GLY A 31 -29.10 7.85 9.99
C GLY A 31 -28.19 8.36 11.10
N VAL A 32 -27.16 9.14 10.74
CA VAL A 32 -26.14 9.62 11.67
C VAL A 32 -26.69 10.71 12.60
N GLU A 33 -26.82 10.42 13.89
CA GLU A 33 -26.72 11.47 14.92
C GLU A 33 -25.24 11.75 15.21
N SER A 34 -24.93 13.04 15.35
CA SER A 34 -23.58 13.57 15.46
C SER A 34 -23.20 13.68 16.93
N GLU A 35 -22.11 13.05 17.36
CA GLU A 35 -21.48 13.36 18.66
C GLU A 35 -19.96 13.48 18.57
N SER A 36 -19.47 14.30 19.49
CA SER A 36 -18.25 15.10 19.58
C SER A 36 -16.92 14.36 19.75
N LEU A 37 -15.88 15.00 19.21
CA LEU A 37 -14.45 14.76 19.48
C LEU A 37 -14.09 15.09 20.93
N GLU A 38 -13.36 14.18 21.60
CA GLU A 38 -12.46 14.53 22.70
C GLU A 38 -11.05 13.99 22.43
N SER A 39 -10.10 14.86 22.75
CA SER A 39 -8.65 14.76 22.56
C SER A 39 -7.97 14.19 23.80
N GLU A 40 -6.94 13.35 23.65
CA GLU A 40 -5.88 13.25 24.65
C GLU A 40 -4.49 13.13 23.99
N THR A 41 -3.58 13.94 24.53
CA THR A 41 -2.15 14.02 24.28
C THR A 41 -1.39 12.91 25.00
N ASP A 42 -0.26 12.44 24.47
CA ASP A 42 0.92 12.17 25.30
C ASP A 42 2.21 12.07 24.49
N GLU A 43 3.21 12.84 24.91
CA GLU A 43 4.61 12.74 24.51
C GLU A 43 5.30 11.70 25.42
N ASP A 44 6.09 10.76 24.89
CA ASP A 44 7.37 10.40 25.53
C ASP A 44 8.36 9.73 24.56
N ARG A 45 9.64 9.98 24.86
CA ARG A 45 10.83 9.76 24.06
C ARG A 45 11.40 8.35 24.24
N GLY A 46 11.83 7.77 23.11
CA GLY A 46 13.07 7.01 22.90
C GLY A 46 13.49 5.90 23.86
N LEU A 47 13.79 4.72 23.32
CA LEU A 47 15.07 4.01 23.49
C LEU A 47 15.07 2.71 22.67
N ALA A 48 16.21 2.41 22.06
CA ALA A 48 16.47 1.16 21.37
C ALA A 48 16.55 0.00 22.39
N ASP A 49 15.74 -1.03 22.20
CA ASP A 49 15.94 -2.36 22.80
C ASP A 49 15.34 -3.44 21.89
N GLY A 50 16.00 -4.59 21.85
CA GLY A 50 15.80 -5.62 20.84
C GLY A 50 14.42 -6.28 20.86
N GLY A 51 13.90 -6.55 19.67
CA GLY A 51 13.11 -7.76 19.40
C GLY A 51 11.70 -7.85 19.99
N LYS A 52 11.02 -6.73 20.25
CA LYS A 52 9.55 -6.71 20.22
C LYS A 52 9.13 -6.07 18.90
N THR A 53 8.62 -6.86 17.96
CA THR A 53 7.89 -6.35 16.82
C THR A 53 6.64 -5.65 17.35
N MET A 54 6.73 -4.34 17.56
CA MET A 54 5.53 -3.52 17.73
C MET A 54 4.71 -3.71 16.46
N LYS A 55 3.50 -4.26 16.60
CA LYS A 55 2.57 -4.36 15.49
C LYS A 55 2.38 -2.96 14.90
N THR A 56 2.44 -2.88 13.58
CA THR A 56 2.13 -1.65 12.86
C THR A 56 0.64 -1.36 12.98
N GLU A 57 0.24 -0.09 12.91
CA GLU A 57 -1.19 0.28 12.85
C GLU A 57 -1.92 -0.42 11.69
N LEU A 58 -1.21 -0.68 10.58
CA LEU A 58 -1.75 -1.42 9.43
C LEU A 58 -2.22 -2.83 9.81
N GLU A 59 -1.49 -3.52 10.70
CA GLU A 59 -1.85 -4.87 11.19
C GLU A 59 -3.05 -4.86 12.15
N THR A 60 -3.51 -3.68 12.57
CA THR A 60 -4.67 -3.52 13.46
C THR A 60 -5.94 -3.11 12.74
N LEU A 61 -5.86 -2.72 11.47
CA LEU A 61 -7.03 -2.33 10.68
C LEU A 61 -7.99 -3.52 10.49
N PRO A 62 -9.31 -3.28 10.50
CA PRO A 62 -10.28 -4.32 10.21
C PRO A 62 -10.12 -4.80 8.76
N THR A 63 -10.46 -6.06 8.52
CA THR A 63 -10.40 -6.68 7.19
C THR A 63 -11.72 -7.33 6.85
N THR A 64 -12.08 -7.28 5.57
CA THR A 64 -13.19 -8.07 5.01
C THR A 64 -12.86 -9.56 5.10
N LYS A 65 -13.87 -10.42 4.88
CA LYS A 65 -13.68 -11.89 4.80
C LYS A 65 -12.66 -12.32 3.74
N SER A 66 -12.46 -11.48 2.71
CA SER A 66 -11.49 -11.71 1.63
C SER A 66 -10.07 -11.21 1.96
N GLY A 67 -9.85 -10.62 3.14
CA GLY A 67 -8.58 -10.07 3.59
C GLY A 67 -8.29 -8.65 3.12
N ASN A 68 -9.21 -8.01 2.38
CA ASN A 68 -9.07 -6.62 1.99
C ASN A 68 -9.35 -5.68 3.16
N ILE A 69 -8.60 -4.58 3.28
CA ILE A 69 -8.91 -3.48 4.19
C ILE A 69 -10.05 -2.64 3.57
N PRO A 70 -11.14 -2.34 4.31
CA PRO A 70 -12.21 -1.48 3.81
C PRO A 70 -11.68 -0.12 3.32
N LYS A 71 -12.33 0.45 2.29
CA LYS A 71 -11.83 1.69 1.67
C LYS A 71 -11.78 2.87 2.65
N SER A 72 -12.79 3.03 3.52
CA SER A 72 -12.80 4.08 4.54
C SER A 72 -11.56 4.00 5.43
N GLU A 73 -11.30 2.82 5.98
CA GLU A 73 -10.15 2.54 6.83
C GLU A 73 -8.82 2.78 6.12
N ALA A 74 -8.73 2.39 4.84
CA ALA A 74 -7.53 2.63 4.03
C ALA A 74 -7.30 4.12 3.72
N MET A 75 -8.38 4.89 3.53
CA MET A 75 -8.31 6.35 3.32
C MET A 75 -7.86 7.05 4.60
N ASP A 76 -8.51 6.74 5.72
CA ASP A 76 -8.18 7.32 7.04
C ASP A 76 -6.74 6.97 7.43
N TRP A 77 -6.34 5.71 7.22
CA TRP A 77 -4.97 5.27 7.44
C TRP A 77 -3.97 6.09 6.61
N LEU A 78 -4.26 6.31 5.32
CA LEU A 78 -3.37 7.03 4.40
C LEU A 78 -3.27 8.54 4.72
N GLU A 79 -4.40 9.17 5.05
CA GLU A 79 -4.46 10.60 5.41
C GLU A 79 -3.63 10.92 6.65
N ASN A 80 -3.49 9.95 7.55
CA ASN A 80 -2.71 10.08 8.78
C ASN A 80 -1.25 9.59 8.63
N ARG A 81 -0.71 9.45 7.41
CA ARG A 81 0.72 9.12 7.18
C ARG A 81 1.52 10.36 6.81
N ASP A 82 2.59 10.59 7.56
CA ASP A 82 3.61 11.55 7.17
C ASP A 82 4.38 11.06 5.95
N ARG A 83 4.87 12.02 5.15
CA ARG A 83 5.78 11.71 4.06
C ARG A 83 7.13 11.25 4.63
N PRO A 84 7.58 10.01 4.37
CA PRO A 84 8.82 9.52 4.92
C PRO A 84 10.03 10.18 4.26
N SER A 85 11.10 10.33 5.03
CA SER A 85 12.42 10.68 4.54
C SER A 85 13.09 9.49 3.82
N GLY A 86 14.09 9.78 2.99
CA GLY A 86 14.88 8.71 2.35
C GLY A 86 15.58 7.78 3.35
N ALA A 87 15.93 8.28 4.55
CA ALA A 87 16.55 7.47 5.59
C ALA A 87 15.54 6.52 6.27
N GLU A 88 14.29 6.95 6.46
CA GLU A 88 13.20 6.09 6.93
C GLU A 88 12.88 5.01 5.91
N MET A 89 12.79 5.39 4.63
CA MET A 89 12.55 4.43 3.55
C MET A 89 13.63 3.35 3.47
N ARG A 90 14.91 3.73 3.58
CA ARG A 90 16.02 2.76 3.61
C ARG A 90 15.92 1.80 4.80
N ARG A 91 15.60 2.31 5.99
CA ARG A 91 15.46 1.47 7.21
C ARG A 91 14.28 0.51 7.14
N ALA A 92 13.20 0.90 6.49
CA ALA A 92 11.99 0.09 6.34
C ALA A 92 12.08 -0.93 5.19
N THR A 93 13.08 -0.80 4.31
CA THR A 93 13.25 -1.70 3.16
C THR A 93 13.86 -3.02 3.60
N ILE A 94 13.14 -4.12 3.34
CA ILE A 94 13.65 -5.47 3.53
C ILE A 94 14.15 -5.99 2.18
N GLU A 95 15.44 -6.31 2.16
CA GLU A 95 16.16 -6.74 0.96
C GLU A 95 15.77 -8.17 0.56
N LYS A 96 15.76 -8.41 -0.74
CA LYS A 96 15.59 -9.75 -1.31
C LYS A 96 16.87 -10.56 -1.09
N PRO A 97 16.80 -11.73 -0.42
CA PRO A 97 17.98 -12.56 -0.19
C PRO A 97 18.66 -13.00 -1.48
N SER A 98 19.97 -13.24 -1.41
CA SER A 98 20.73 -13.73 -2.56
C SER A 98 20.18 -15.08 -3.08
N GLY A 99 20.07 -15.22 -4.40
CA GLY A 99 19.58 -16.43 -5.04
C GLY A 99 18.07 -16.68 -4.92
N PHE A 100 17.30 -15.72 -4.38
CA PHE A 100 15.84 -15.84 -4.23
C PHE A 100 15.12 -16.07 -5.58
N LYS A 101 14.36 -17.17 -5.66
CA LYS A 101 13.55 -17.56 -6.83
C LYS A 101 12.09 -17.82 -6.41
N GLY A 102 11.15 -17.14 -7.04
CA GLY A 102 9.71 -17.32 -6.83
C GLY A 102 9.04 -16.14 -6.12
N SER A 103 7.75 -15.90 -6.39
CA SER A 103 6.95 -14.84 -5.76
C SER A 103 6.02 -15.36 -4.66
N THR A 104 6.15 -16.63 -4.29
CA THR A 104 5.16 -17.41 -3.51
C THR A 104 5.65 -17.82 -2.13
N TYR A 105 6.87 -17.45 -1.73
CA TYR A 105 7.32 -17.67 -0.37
C TYR A 105 6.83 -16.54 0.54
N PRO A 106 6.38 -16.85 1.78
CA PRO A 106 6.11 -15.85 2.81
C PRO A 106 7.44 -15.30 3.31
N THR A 107 8.07 -14.47 2.47
CA THR A 107 9.29 -13.76 2.83
C THR A 107 8.94 -12.29 2.76
N ASP A 108 9.17 -11.60 3.87
CA ASP A 108 8.94 -10.17 3.99
C ASP A 108 9.98 -9.46 3.11
N ILE A 109 9.69 -9.29 1.81
CA ILE A 109 10.54 -8.57 0.87
C ILE A 109 9.84 -7.30 0.42
N SER A 110 10.55 -6.18 0.44
CA SER A 110 10.01 -4.90 0.00
C SER A 110 10.16 -4.75 -1.51
N ASN A 111 9.04 -4.50 -2.19
CA ASN A 111 9.00 -4.19 -3.62
C ASN A 111 8.09 -3.00 -3.86
N ILE A 112 8.47 -2.15 -4.80
CA ILE A 112 7.64 -1.02 -5.25
C ILE A 112 7.21 -1.29 -6.69
N ARG A 113 5.92 -1.11 -6.96
CA ARG A 113 5.32 -1.26 -8.29
C ARG A 113 4.40 -0.08 -8.53
N VAL A 114 4.70 0.70 -9.57
CA VAL A 114 3.88 1.85 -9.97
C VAL A 114 3.57 1.71 -11.44
N THR A 115 2.31 1.90 -11.82
CA THR A 115 1.86 1.91 -13.21
C THR A 115 1.06 3.18 -13.46
N GLY A 116 1.27 3.81 -14.61
CA GLY A 116 0.51 4.99 -15.03
C GLY A 116 1.05 5.58 -16.33
N ASP A 117 0.55 6.74 -16.71
CA ASP A 117 1.05 7.46 -17.87
C ASP A 117 2.50 7.98 -17.66
N PRO A 118 3.21 8.39 -18.72
CA PRO A 118 4.60 8.82 -18.62
C PRO A 118 4.82 9.99 -17.64
N GLN A 119 3.95 11.00 -17.65
CA GLN A 119 4.10 12.19 -16.80
C GLN A 119 3.91 11.83 -15.32
N PHE A 120 2.94 10.96 -15.03
CA PHE A 120 2.75 10.43 -13.69
C PHE A 120 3.97 9.65 -13.18
N ILE A 121 4.50 8.74 -14.01
CA ILE A 121 5.68 7.93 -13.65
C ILE A 121 6.91 8.81 -13.40
N GLU A 122 7.19 9.80 -14.27
CA GLU A 122 8.29 10.74 -14.06
C GLU A 122 8.16 11.51 -12.74
N THR A 123 6.95 11.94 -12.41
CA THR A 123 6.67 12.70 -11.18
C THR A 123 6.88 11.84 -9.93
N ILE A 124 6.28 10.65 -9.89
CA ILE A 124 6.33 9.75 -8.73
C ILE A 124 7.71 9.11 -8.57
N ALA A 125 8.45 8.85 -9.67
CA ALA A 125 9.80 8.29 -9.59
C ALA A 125 10.75 9.15 -8.73
N GLY A 126 10.54 10.47 -8.70
CA GLY A 126 11.29 11.37 -7.82
C GLY A 126 11.16 11.05 -6.32
N LEU A 127 10.05 10.45 -5.88
CA LEU A 127 9.86 10.01 -4.49
C LEU A 127 10.79 8.86 -4.11
N PHE A 128 11.25 8.08 -5.08
CA PHE A 128 12.04 6.87 -4.85
C PHE A 128 13.53 7.05 -5.08
N ARG A 129 14.01 8.30 -5.28
CA ARG A 129 15.44 8.59 -5.53
C ARG A 129 16.38 7.98 -4.47
N TRP A 130 15.92 7.88 -3.21
CA TRP A 130 16.68 7.27 -2.10
C TRP A 130 17.12 5.83 -2.37
N ILE A 131 16.45 5.11 -3.27
CA ILE A 131 16.78 3.71 -3.57
C ILE A 131 18.11 3.59 -4.30
N VAL A 132 18.49 4.60 -5.09
CA VAL A 132 19.77 4.61 -5.81
C VAL A 132 20.95 4.59 -4.84
N ASP A 133 20.79 5.20 -3.66
CA ASP A 133 21.81 5.21 -2.60
C ASP A 133 21.99 3.84 -1.92
N MET A 134 21.13 2.86 -2.21
CA MET A 134 21.25 1.49 -1.71
C MET A 134 22.11 0.59 -2.60
N GLU A 135 22.53 1.05 -3.78
CA GLU A 135 23.46 0.32 -4.65
C GLU A 135 24.88 0.35 -4.06
N ASP A 136 25.42 -0.80 -3.70
CA ASP A 136 26.79 -0.91 -3.17
C ASP A 136 27.43 -2.28 -3.49
N TYR A 137 28.56 -2.61 -2.85
CA TYR A 137 29.26 -3.88 -3.07
C TYR A 137 28.53 -5.11 -2.51
N SER A 138 27.63 -4.90 -1.55
CA SER A 138 26.81 -5.94 -0.90
C SER A 138 25.36 -5.97 -1.40
N ARG A 139 24.89 -4.92 -2.07
CA ARG A 139 23.49 -4.73 -2.48
C ARG A 139 23.38 -4.34 -3.94
N ARG A 140 22.31 -4.81 -4.58
CA ARG A 140 21.96 -4.45 -5.94
C ARG A 140 20.54 -3.90 -5.97
N VAL A 141 20.39 -2.71 -6.53
CA VAL A 141 19.10 -2.14 -6.91
C VAL A 141 18.66 -2.79 -8.22
N GLU A 142 17.49 -3.42 -8.17
CA GLU A 142 16.80 -3.98 -9.33
C GLU A 142 15.79 -2.94 -9.83
N ILE A 143 15.97 -2.44 -11.06
CA ILE A 143 15.07 -1.47 -11.69
C ILE A 143 14.56 -2.07 -13.00
N ASN A 144 13.24 -2.06 -13.19
CA ASN A 144 12.60 -2.38 -14.47
C ASN A 144 11.57 -1.29 -14.79
N LEU A 145 11.87 -0.48 -15.80
CA LEU A 145 10.98 0.53 -16.36
C LEU A 145 10.62 0.11 -17.77
N LYS A 146 9.33 -0.10 -18.04
CA LYS A 146 8.86 -0.53 -19.36
C LYS A 146 7.49 0.02 -19.68
N GLU A 147 7.25 0.27 -20.97
CA GLU A 147 5.91 0.51 -21.47
C GLU A 147 5.07 -0.78 -21.35
N THR A 148 3.84 -0.66 -20.85
CA THR A 148 2.93 -1.77 -20.69
C THR A 148 2.26 -2.14 -22.00
N GLU A 149 2.01 -3.43 -22.16
CA GLU A 149 1.32 -4.02 -23.31
C GLU A 149 -0.04 -4.52 -22.86
N ASP A 150 -1.03 -4.36 -23.72
CA ASP A 150 -2.31 -5.00 -23.56
C ASP A 150 -2.13 -6.52 -23.67
N ARG A 151 -2.70 -7.25 -22.71
CA ARG A 151 -2.44 -8.69 -22.57
C ARG A 151 -3.03 -9.52 -23.72
N GLU A 152 -4.12 -9.05 -24.30
CA GLU A 152 -4.85 -9.79 -25.33
C GLU A 152 -4.28 -9.53 -26.72
N THR A 153 -3.87 -8.29 -26.98
CA THR A 153 -3.43 -7.82 -28.30
C THR A 153 -1.92 -7.70 -28.43
N GLY A 154 -1.19 -7.54 -27.32
CA GLY A 154 0.24 -7.23 -27.32
C GLY A 154 0.56 -5.78 -27.73
N GLU A 155 -0.46 -4.95 -27.95
CA GLU A 155 -0.26 -3.56 -28.35
C GLU A 155 0.23 -2.71 -27.18
N LYS A 156 1.02 -1.68 -27.51
CA LYS A 156 1.49 -0.71 -26.53
C LYS A 156 0.33 0.14 -26.03
N THR A 157 0.22 0.23 -24.70
CA THR A 157 -0.88 0.95 -24.03
C THR A 157 -0.58 2.45 -23.83
N GLY A 158 0.65 2.90 -24.07
CA GLY A 158 1.12 4.25 -23.71
C GLY A 158 1.36 4.45 -22.21
N ASN A 159 0.99 3.50 -21.36
CA ASN A 159 1.31 3.50 -19.93
C ASN A 159 2.68 2.84 -19.67
N TYR A 160 3.29 3.18 -18.55
CA TYR A 160 4.56 2.64 -18.09
C TYR A 160 4.40 1.97 -16.73
N ALA A 161 5.15 0.90 -16.52
CA ALA A 161 5.30 0.24 -15.24
C ALA A 161 6.76 0.39 -14.76
N LEU A 162 6.90 0.85 -13.52
CA LEU A 162 8.16 0.97 -12.79
C LEU A 162 8.15 -0.05 -11.65
N TYR A 163 9.06 -1.02 -11.72
CA TYR A 163 9.33 -1.99 -10.67
C TYR A 163 10.68 -1.68 -10.04
N LEU A 164 10.71 -1.56 -8.70
CA LEU A 164 11.90 -1.31 -7.92
C LEU A 164 12.01 -2.31 -6.77
N SER A 165 13.19 -2.86 -6.56
CA SER A 165 13.53 -3.71 -5.41
C SER A 165 15.02 -3.60 -5.10
N VAL A 166 15.42 -4.02 -3.91
CA VAL A 166 16.83 -4.20 -3.54
C VAL A 166 17.08 -5.65 -3.20
N ALA A 167 18.17 -6.20 -3.71
CA ALA A 167 18.60 -7.57 -3.46
C ALA A 167 20.02 -7.60 -2.90
N GLU A 168 20.30 -8.55 -2.01
CA GLU A 168 21.66 -8.88 -1.62
C GLU A 168 22.45 -9.38 -2.84
N ARG A 169 23.72 -8.97 -2.93
CA ARG A 169 24.65 -9.51 -3.93
C ARG A 169 25.10 -10.90 -3.50
N GLY A 170 25.02 -11.85 -4.43
CA GLY A 170 25.56 -13.22 -4.32
C GLY A 170 26.83 -13.40 -5.13
#